data_AF-A0A2E6TXY2-F1
#
_entry.id   AF-A0A2E6TXY2-F1
#
_cell.length_a   1.000
_cell.length_b   1.000
_cell.length_c   1.000
_cell.angle_alpha   90.00
_cell.angle_beta   90.00
_cell.angle_gamma   90.00
#
_symmetry.space_group_name_H-M   'P 1'
#
loop_
_entity.id
_entity.type
_entity.pdbx_description
1 polymer ?
#
loop_
_entity_poly.entity_id
_entity_poly.type
_entity_poly.pdbx_seq_one_letter_code
_entity_poly.pdbx_strand_id
1 'polypeptide(L)'
;MKNIRRVHLYLGCFFTPLLFLYILTGFVLTLEKPGTLKSGSDAESFLQKLSTLHQDQYYPMRIEGLVTAELKSVDPAKDTIATTTPHHYPDGTPVNLTGIGLPGGLNDQTVYYVRALSPNTLTLHAKADTENPIDLLNPLGKNIQLNPASPGHNSTRIIGFDPGTDTVTTEIPHSYPEGLEISRISGIDLPPGLKGGFQTYFVRPTGEKTLTLHESPGDKSPVNLTAFPNTFKNVFFNPAIRPVVTNNTTGFKWLVYVMSLGVLGTMALGVVLAIKVTKDRRPVYTALALGVLIPILFLWGGTGRGTIANENASNPAPEPPGKNTPTKNTIPAPPAPSENPPVLPGKFGSANPKGLPPELPKGLLPEIPPK
;
A
#
# COMPACT_ATOMS: atom_id res chain seq x y z
N MET A 1 10.98 -66.25 16.88
CA MET A 1 10.13 -65.76 15.76
C MET A 1 8.65 -65.53 16.11
N LYS A 2 7.98 -66.38 16.91
CA LYS A 2 6.55 -66.19 17.27
C LYS A 2 6.25 -64.84 17.96
N ASN A 3 7.15 -64.36 18.82
CA ASN A 3 6.97 -63.11 19.56
C ASN A 3 7.05 -61.87 18.63
N ILE A 4 7.97 -61.87 17.66
CA ILE A 4 8.13 -60.78 16.70
C ILE A 4 6.85 -60.63 15.85
N ARG A 5 6.27 -61.75 15.39
CA ARG A 5 5.01 -61.73 14.64
C ARG A 5 3.84 -61.17 15.45
N ARG A 6 3.79 -61.48 16.76
CA ARG A 6 2.77 -60.91 17.67
C ARG A 6 2.99 -59.42 17.90
N VAL A 7 4.22 -58.99 18.16
CA VAL A 7 4.55 -57.57 18.34
C VAL A 7 4.21 -56.77 17.08
N HIS A 8 4.60 -57.24 15.90
CA HIS A 8 4.27 -56.58 14.64
C HIS A 8 2.76 -56.46 14.40
N LEU A 9 2.00 -57.52 14.72
CA LEU A 9 0.53 -57.48 14.64
C LEU A 9 -0.05 -56.41 15.57
N TYR A 10 0.37 -56.36 16.83
CA TYR A 10 -0.15 -55.38 17.80
C TYR A 10 0.27 -53.95 17.44
N LEU A 11 1.51 -53.77 17.00
CA LEU A 11 2.01 -52.48 16.54
C LEU A 11 1.23 -52.00 15.31
N GLY A 12 0.92 -52.90 14.37
CA GLY A 12 0.04 -52.63 13.24
C GLY A 12 -1.38 -52.23 13.67
N CYS A 13 -2.00 -52.97 14.59
CA CYS A 13 -3.32 -52.62 15.13
C CYS A 13 -3.34 -51.29 15.89
N PHE A 14 -2.22 -50.90 16.51
CA PHE A 14 -2.08 -49.63 17.20
C PHE A 14 -1.91 -48.44 16.24
N PHE A 15 -1.03 -48.54 15.23
CA PHE A 15 -0.78 -47.44 14.28
C PHE A 15 -1.87 -47.27 13.23
N THR A 16 -2.61 -48.34 12.90
CA THR A 16 -3.70 -48.29 11.90
C THR A 16 -4.75 -47.22 12.20
N PRO A 17 -5.38 -47.15 13.38
CA PRO A 17 -6.34 -46.10 13.70
C PRO A 17 -5.74 -44.69 13.72
N LEU A 18 -4.46 -44.56 14.09
CA LEU A 18 -3.75 -43.27 14.08
C LEU A 18 -3.53 -42.78 12.64
N LEU A 19 -3.10 -43.66 11.73
CA LEU A 19 -2.97 -43.32 10.32
C LEU A 19 -4.34 -43.10 9.68
N PHE A 20 -5.36 -43.86 10.07
CA PHE A 20 -6.73 -43.67 9.59
C PHE A 20 -7.23 -42.26 9.95
N LEU A 21 -7.05 -41.83 11.21
CA LEU A 21 -7.39 -40.48 11.63
C LEU A 21 -6.61 -39.42 10.83
N TYR A 22 -5.32 -39.63 10.62
CA TYR A 22 -4.46 -38.74 9.84
C TYR A 22 -4.92 -38.64 8.37
N ILE A 23 -5.24 -39.75 7.72
CA ILE A 23 -5.72 -39.78 6.33
C ILE A 23 -7.13 -39.17 6.23
N LEU A 24 -8.03 -39.51 7.15
CA LEU A 24 -9.40 -39.00 7.17
C LEU A 24 -9.42 -37.48 7.31
N THR A 25 -8.57 -36.94 8.18
CA THR A 25 -8.46 -35.49 8.41
C THR A 25 -7.84 -34.78 7.22
N GLY A 26 -6.81 -35.37 6.60
CA GLY A 26 -6.27 -34.93 5.31
C GLY A 26 -7.30 -34.98 4.18
N PHE A 27 -8.19 -35.96 4.17
CA PHE A 27 -9.25 -36.11 3.17
C PHE A 27 -10.37 -35.07 3.33
N VAL A 28 -10.83 -34.84 4.57
CA VAL A 28 -11.85 -33.81 4.86
C VAL A 28 -11.35 -32.43 4.41
N LEU A 29 -10.09 -32.12 4.65
CA LEU A 29 -9.44 -30.90 4.17
C LEU A 29 -9.50 -30.71 2.66
N THR A 30 -9.26 -31.77 1.90
CA THR A 30 -9.31 -31.69 0.43
C THR A 30 -10.73 -31.48 -0.10
N LEU A 31 -11.75 -31.87 0.67
CA LEU A 31 -13.17 -31.63 0.36
C LEU A 31 -13.62 -30.22 0.71
N GLU A 32 -13.05 -29.61 1.75
CA GLU A 32 -13.36 -28.22 2.12
C GLU A 32 -12.90 -27.26 1.00
N LYS A 33 -13.83 -26.41 0.53
CA LYS A 33 -13.54 -25.46 -0.55
C LYS A 33 -12.52 -24.42 -0.06
N PRO A 34 -11.43 -24.17 -0.81
CA PRO A 34 -10.48 -23.12 -0.46
C PRO A 34 -11.20 -21.75 -0.56
N GLY A 35 -11.54 -21.14 0.57
CA GLY A 35 -12.17 -19.82 0.53
C GLY A 35 -12.62 -19.19 1.85
N THR A 36 -12.70 -19.92 2.97
CA THR A 36 -13.54 -19.46 4.09
C THR A 36 -12.86 -19.03 5.38
N LEU A 37 -11.52 -19.02 5.50
CA LEU A 37 -10.89 -18.71 6.79
C LEU A 37 -9.71 -17.74 6.62
N LYS A 38 -10.00 -16.45 6.68
CA LYS A 38 -9.01 -15.35 6.60
C LYS A 38 -8.85 -14.54 7.89
N SER A 39 -9.61 -14.86 8.94
CA SER A 39 -9.52 -14.22 10.26
C SER A 39 -8.79 -15.13 11.24
N GLY A 40 -7.74 -14.61 11.88
CA GLY A 40 -6.91 -15.34 12.86
C GLY A 40 -7.62 -15.77 14.14
N SER A 41 -8.93 -15.51 14.28
CA SER A 41 -9.76 -15.90 15.42
C SER A 41 -10.56 -17.19 15.22
N ASP A 42 -10.70 -17.70 13.99
CA ASP A 42 -11.90 -18.50 13.68
C ASP A 42 -11.73 -20.02 13.66
N ALA A 43 -10.68 -20.60 14.26
CA ALA A 43 -10.63 -22.05 14.48
C ALA A 43 -11.54 -22.50 15.63
N GLU A 44 -12.83 -22.14 15.58
CA GLU A 44 -13.80 -22.39 16.64
C GLU A 44 -14.19 -23.87 16.72
N SER A 45 -14.23 -24.58 15.59
CA SER A 45 -14.67 -25.98 15.56
C SER A 45 -13.53 -26.98 15.71
N PHE A 46 -13.80 -28.11 16.37
CA PHE A 46 -12.86 -29.23 16.53
C PHE A 46 -12.36 -29.77 15.18
N LEU A 47 -13.25 -29.84 14.17
CA LEU A 47 -12.89 -30.28 12.82
C LEU A 47 -11.89 -29.34 12.15
N GLN A 48 -12.05 -28.04 12.34
CA GLN A 48 -11.14 -27.03 11.82
C GLN A 48 -9.77 -27.09 12.49
N LYS A 49 -9.73 -27.35 13.81
CA LYS A 49 -8.46 -27.61 14.53
C LYS A 49 -7.75 -28.87 14.01
N LEU A 50 -8.47 -29.95 13.73
CA LEU A 50 -7.90 -31.15 13.09
C LEU A 50 -7.39 -30.88 11.67
N SER A 51 -8.04 -29.97 10.96
CA SER A 51 -7.65 -29.52 9.62
C SER A 51 -6.33 -28.72 9.64
N THR A 52 -6.09 -27.89 10.66
CA THR A 52 -4.82 -27.12 10.76
C THR A 52 -3.57 -28.00 10.82
N LEU A 53 -3.65 -29.22 11.36
CA LEU A 53 -2.50 -30.15 11.45
C LEU A 53 -1.90 -30.52 10.09
N HIS A 54 -2.64 -30.35 8.98
CA HIS A 54 -2.13 -30.60 7.62
C HIS A 54 -2.06 -29.33 6.75
N GLN A 55 -2.60 -28.18 7.21
CA GLN A 55 -2.58 -26.93 6.43
C GLN A 55 -1.20 -26.28 6.40
N ASP A 56 -0.38 -26.47 7.43
CA ASP A 56 0.96 -25.85 7.50
C ASP A 56 2.03 -26.58 6.67
N GLN A 57 1.64 -27.57 5.86
CA GLN A 57 2.53 -28.14 4.84
C GLN A 57 2.55 -27.22 3.61
N TYR A 58 3.14 -26.04 3.77
CA TYR A 58 3.51 -25.19 2.64
C TYR A 58 4.58 -25.92 1.84
N TYR A 59 4.19 -26.52 0.72
CA TYR A 59 5.18 -26.91 -0.28
C TYR A 59 5.94 -25.65 -0.67
N PRO A 60 7.28 -25.66 -0.67
CA PRO A 60 8.06 -24.57 -1.22
C PRO A 60 7.77 -24.53 -2.73
N MET A 61 6.72 -23.83 -3.12
CA MET A 61 6.48 -23.52 -4.51
C MET A 61 7.60 -22.57 -4.91
N ARG A 62 8.39 -22.98 -5.90
CA ARG A 62 9.27 -22.06 -6.62
C ARG A 62 8.36 -21.08 -7.34
N ILE A 63 8.04 -19.99 -6.67
CA ILE A 63 7.39 -18.85 -7.30
C ILE A 63 8.46 -18.30 -8.24
N GLU A 64 8.35 -18.60 -9.53
CA GLU A 64 9.02 -17.79 -10.55
C GLU A 64 8.41 -16.40 -10.41
N GLY A 65 9.03 -15.60 -9.54
CA GLY A 65 8.55 -14.27 -9.21
C GLY A 65 8.52 -13.47 -10.49
N LEU A 66 7.43 -12.72 -10.69
CA LEU A 66 7.46 -11.59 -11.61
C LEU A 66 8.74 -10.81 -11.34
N VAL A 67 9.56 -10.65 -12.37
CA VAL A 67 10.87 -10.01 -12.24
C VAL A 67 10.61 -8.58 -11.78
N THR A 68 11.28 -8.17 -10.71
CA THR A 68 11.29 -6.77 -10.30
C THR A 68 11.88 -5.95 -11.45
N ALA A 69 11.06 -5.10 -12.06
CA ALA A 69 11.49 -4.25 -13.16
C ALA A 69 12.04 -2.94 -12.58
N GLU A 70 13.20 -2.50 -13.06
CA GLU A 70 13.74 -1.19 -12.69
C GLU A 70 13.28 -0.14 -13.70
N LEU A 71 12.90 1.02 -13.19
CA LEU A 71 12.47 2.16 -13.99
C LEU A 71 13.67 2.77 -14.72
N LYS A 72 13.58 2.91 -16.04
CA LYS A 72 14.62 3.50 -16.89
C LYS A 72 14.35 4.97 -17.18
N SER A 73 13.14 5.29 -17.59
CA SER A 73 12.73 6.65 -17.95
C SER A 73 11.21 6.80 -17.91
N VAL A 74 10.75 8.03 -17.80
CA VAL A 74 9.32 8.38 -17.90
C VAL A 74 9.14 9.36 -19.05
N ASP A 75 8.08 9.17 -19.83
CA ASP A 75 7.59 10.14 -20.82
C ASP A 75 6.25 10.70 -20.33
N PRO A 76 6.27 11.83 -19.61
CA PRO A 76 5.06 12.41 -19.02
C PRO A 76 4.05 12.89 -20.07
N ALA A 77 4.48 13.24 -21.28
CA ALA A 77 3.56 13.68 -22.34
C ALA A 77 2.65 12.55 -22.85
N LYS A 78 3.04 11.29 -22.63
CA LYS A 78 2.28 10.10 -23.02
C LYS A 78 1.85 9.25 -21.81
N ASP A 79 2.18 9.67 -20.60
CA ASP A 79 2.02 8.90 -19.36
C ASP A 79 2.63 7.48 -19.43
N THR A 80 3.74 7.34 -20.16
CA THR A 80 4.41 6.04 -20.34
C THR A 80 5.69 5.95 -19.51
N ILE A 81 5.98 4.75 -19.04
CA ILE A 81 7.19 4.42 -18.28
C ILE A 81 7.94 3.32 -19.02
N ALA A 82 9.24 3.54 -19.23
CA ALA A 82 10.14 2.54 -19.77
C ALA A 82 10.90 1.83 -18.65
N THR A 83 11.10 0.52 -18.77
CA THR A 83 11.87 -0.30 -17.84
C THR A 83 13.22 -0.72 -18.43
N THR A 84 14.22 -0.95 -17.57
CA THR A 84 15.57 -1.36 -17.99
C THR A 84 15.58 -2.77 -18.58
N THR A 85 14.82 -3.69 -17.99
CA THR A 85 14.62 -5.06 -18.44
C THR A 85 13.17 -5.33 -18.80
N PRO A 86 12.88 -6.35 -19.64
CA PRO A 86 11.52 -6.75 -19.91
C PRO A 86 10.75 -7.09 -18.62
N HIS A 87 9.60 -6.48 -18.41
CA HIS A 87 8.88 -6.59 -17.14
C HIS A 87 7.99 -7.83 -17.04
N HIS A 88 7.51 -8.36 -18.18
CA HIS A 88 6.60 -9.52 -18.26
C HIS A 88 5.30 -9.40 -17.43
N TYR A 89 4.98 -8.20 -16.95
CA TYR A 89 3.72 -7.91 -16.25
C TYR A 89 2.52 -8.01 -17.20
N PRO A 90 1.55 -8.89 -16.94
CA PRO A 90 0.26 -8.84 -17.63
C PRO A 90 -0.51 -7.55 -17.31
N ASP A 91 -1.46 -7.20 -18.18
CA ASP A 91 -2.40 -6.10 -17.92
C ASP A 91 -3.20 -6.35 -16.64
N GLY A 92 -3.41 -5.30 -15.85
CA GLY A 92 -4.07 -5.35 -14.56
C GLY A 92 -3.20 -5.87 -13.42
N THR A 93 -1.90 -6.10 -13.63
CA THR A 93 -1.00 -6.53 -12.55
C THR A 93 -0.85 -5.41 -11.52
N PRO A 94 -1.16 -5.65 -10.23
CA PRO A 94 -0.96 -4.65 -9.19
C PRO A 94 0.52 -4.56 -8.81
N VAL A 95 1.08 -3.35 -8.80
CA VAL A 95 2.47 -3.06 -8.48
C VAL A 95 2.56 -1.92 -7.47
N ASN A 96 3.51 -2.03 -6.55
CA ASN A 96 3.96 -0.95 -5.69
C ASN A 96 5.29 -0.45 -6.23
N LEU A 97 5.50 0.86 -6.22
CA LEU A 97 6.80 1.42 -6.52
C LEU A 97 7.61 1.52 -5.24
N THR A 98 8.91 1.25 -5.34
CA THR A 98 9.87 1.50 -4.25
C THR A 98 11.06 2.22 -4.82
N GLY A 99 11.65 3.14 -4.06
CA GLY A 99 12.80 3.93 -4.50
C GLY A 99 12.67 5.39 -4.08
N ILE A 100 13.73 6.15 -4.27
CA ILE A 100 13.77 7.59 -4.03
C ILE A 100 13.49 8.35 -5.33
N GLY A 101 12.81 9.49 -5.25
CA GLY A 101 12.55 10.34 -6.42
C GLY A 101 11.56 9.71 -7.41
N LEU A 102 10.42 9.22 -6.91
CA LEU A 102 9.37 8.72 -7.77
C LEU A 102 8.88 9.81 -8.75
N PRO A 103 8.52 9.45 -9.99
CA PRO A 103 7.92 10.38 -10.95
C PRO A 103 6.69 11.08 -10.37
N GLY A 104 6.41 12.30 -10.86
CA GLY A 104 5.25 13.08 -10.46
C GLY A 104 3.95 12.27 -10.50
N GLY A 105 3.11 12.43 -9.48
CA GLY A 105 1.84 11.70 -9.34
C GLY A 105 1.96 10.28 -8.75
N LEU A 106 3.18 9.75 -8.58
CA LEU A 106 3.42 8.42 -8.00
C LEU A 106 3.89 8.50 -6.54
N ASN A 107 3.54 7.52 -5.71
CA ASN A 107 4.02 7.35 -4.34
C ASN A 107 4.25 5.86 -4.00
N ASP A 108 5.03 5.57 -2.98
CA ASP A 108 5.43 4.21 -2.59
C ASP A 108 4.37 3.46 -1.74
N GLN A 109 3.32 4.15 -1.31
CA GLN A 109 2.23 3.59 -0.49
C GLN A 109 1.00 3.19 -1.32
N THR A 110 0.97 3.55 -2.60
CA THR A 110 -0.18 3.31 -3.48
C THR A 110 0.09 2.10 -4.37
N VAL A 111 -0.92 1.24 -4.48
CA VAL A 111 -0.93 0.15 -5.43
C VAL A 111 -1.40 0.70 -6.78
N TYR A 112 -0.61 0.49 -7.81
CA TYR A 112 -0.92 0.85 -9.18
C TYR A 112 -1.17 -0.39 -10.03
N TYR A 113 -1.90 -0.23 -11.14
CA TYR A 113 -2.19 -1.32 -12.05
C TYR A 113 -1.46 -1.11 -13.36
N VAL A 114 -0.71 -2.11 -13.80
CA VAL A 114 0.09 -2.07 -15.02
C VAL A 114 -0.79 -2.31 -16.24
N ARG A 115 -0.60 -1.52 -17.30
CA ARG A 115 -0.98 -1.89 -18.66
C ARG A 115 0.26 -1.90 -19.55
N ALA A 116 0.61 -3.07 -20.06
CA ALA A 116 1.79 -3.30 -20.88
C ALA A 116 1.56 -2.80 -22.31
N LEU A 117 2.41 -1.88 -22.77
CA LEU A 117 2.41 -1.42 -24.17
C LEU A 117 3.43 -2.21 -25.01
N SER A 118 4.56 -2.56 -24.40
CA SER A 118 5.62 -3.39 -24.98
C SER A 118 6.32 -4.16 -23.85
N PRO A 119 7.27 -5.08 -24.14
CA PRO A 119 8.01 -5.77 -23.08
C PRO A 119 8.74 -4.84 -22.10
N ASN A 120 9.07 -3.61 -22.52
CA ASN A 120 9.85 -2.64 -21.76
C ASN A 120 9.11 -1.31 -21.57
N THR A 121 7.82 -1.24 -21.87
CA THR A 121 7.06 0.00 -21.80
C THR A 121 5.67 -0.28 -21.27
N LEU A 122 5.27 0.47 -20.25
CA LEU A 122 3.99 0.32 -19.58
C LEU A 122 3.38 1.67 -19.24
N THR A 123 2.10 1.65 -18.90
CA THR A 123 1.37 2.75 -18.25
C THR A 123 0.87 2.29 -16.89
N LEU A 124 0.70 3.23 -15.95
CA LEU A 124 0.17 2.95 -14.63
C LEU A 124 -1.25 3.49 -14.49
N HIS A 125 -2.11 2.74 -13.82
CA HIS A 125 -3.52 3.06 -13.64
C HIS A 125 -3.89 2.99 -12.16
N ALA A 126 -4.85 3.80 -11.71
CA ALA A 126 -5.32 3.78 -10.32
C ALA A 126 -6.18 2.54 -9.99
N LYS A 127 -6.80 1.90 -11.00
CA LYS A 127 -7.56 0.65 -10.90
C LYS A 127 -7.30 -0.23 -12.11
N ALA A 128 -7.53 -1.54 -11.97
CA ALA A 128 -7.31 -2.52 -13.03
C ALA A 128 -8.13 -2.28 -14.32
N ASP A 129 -9.32 -1.70 -14.17
CA ASP A 129 -10.32 -1.48 -15.22
C ASP A 129 -10.34 -0.05 -15.77
N THR A 130 -9.50 0.84 -15.25
CA THR A 130 -9.48 2.24 -15.72
C THR A 130 -8.80 2.32 -17.08
N GLU A 131 -9.41 3.07 -18.01
CA GLU A 131 -8.83 3.27 -19.35
C GLU A 131 -7.72 4.32 -19.33
N ASN A 132 -7.88 5.37 -18.51
CA ASN A 132 -6.97 6.52 -18.46
C ASN A 132 -5.77 6.24 -17.56
N PRO A 133 -4.54 6.41 -18.07
CA PRO A 133 -3.35 6.29 -17.25
C PRO A 133 -3.32 7.41 -16.20
N ILE A 134 -2.51 7.19 -15.16
CA ILE A 134 -2.17 8.22 -14.19
C ILE A 134 -1.37 9.28 -14.91
N ASP A 135 -1.86 10.51 -14.81
CA ASP A 135 -1.20 11.70 -15.29
C ASP A 135 0.14 11.89 -14.56
N LEU A 136 1.23 11.57 -15.25
CA LEU A 136 2.60 11.68 -14.73
C LEU A 136 3.09 13.13 -14.76
N LEU A 137 2.35 14.04 -15.40
CA LEU A 137 2.60 15.49 -15.39
C LEU A 137 2.05 16.19 -14.14
N ASN A 138 1.14 15.56 -13.38
CA ASN A 138 0.26 16.28 -12.46
C ASN A 138 0.37 15.84 -10.98
N PRO A 139 0.95 16.66 -10.09
CA PRO A 139 1.96 17.68 -10.35
C PRO A 139 3.16 17.54 -9.40
N LEU A 140 4.34 17.38 -9.97
CA LEU A 140 5.52 18.05 -9.41
C LEU A 140 5.17 19.56 -9.40
N GLY A 141 4.84 20.14 -8.24
CA GLY A 141 4.50 21.56 -8.18
C GLY A 141 3.42 22.01 -7.20
N LYS A 142 2.55 21.12 -6.69
CA LYS A 142 1.45 21.57 -5.80
C LYS A 142 1.94 22.33 -4.56
N ASN A 143 3.20 22.22 -4.15
CA ASN A 143 3.73 22.99 -3.03
C ASN A 143 4.97 23.82 -3.37
N ILE A 144 5.25 24.05 -4.67
CA ILE A 144 6.43 24.82 -5.06
C ILE A 144 6.04 26.28 -5.22
N GLN A 145 6.69 27.16 -4.46
CA GLN A 145 6.44 28.58 -4.46
C GLN A 145 7.74 29.34 -4.68
N LEU A 146 7.72 30.26 -5.64
CA LEU A 146 8.79 31.24 -5.87
C LEU A 146 8.55 32.41 -4.93
N ASN A 147 9.52 32.72 -4.07
CA ASN A 147 9.45 33.85 -3.14
C ASN A 147 10.46 34.94 -3.59
N PRO A 148 9.98 36.05 -4.15
CA PRO A 148 10.83 37.19 -4.52
C PRO A 148 11.57 37.77 -3.31
N ALA A 149 12.81 38.21 -3.50
CA ALA A 149 13.57 38.92 -2.48
C ALA A 149 13.05 40.36 -2.26
N SER A 150 12.63 41.02 -3.34
CA SER A 150 12.22 42.42 -3.31
C SER A 150 10.79 42.60 -2.78
N PRO A 151 10.58 43.52 -1.82
CA PRO A 151 9.23 43.88 -1.38
C PRO A 151 8.46 44.51 -2.55
N GLY A 152 7.24 44.03 -2.80
CA GLY A 152 6.39 44.51 -3.89
C GLY A 152 6.02 43.46 -4.94
N HIS A 153 6.59 42.25 -4.85
CA HIS A 153 6.22 41.12 -5.70
C HIS A 153 5.60 40.00 -4.87
N ASN A 154 4.42 39.53 -5.29
CA ASN A 154 3.75 38.41 -4.64
C ASN A 154 4.47 37.10 -4.94
N SER A 155 4.53 36.21 -3.96
CA SER A 155 4.97 34.85 -4.18
C SER A 155 4.01 34.13 -5.14
N THR A 156 4.54 33.38 -6.11
CA THR A 156 3.72 32.65 -7.08
C THR A 156 4.00 31.15 -7.00
N ARG A 157 2.94 30.37 -7.15
CA ARG A 157 3.01 28.91 -7.15
C ARG A 157 3.38 28.42 -8.55
N ILE A 158 4.23 27.43 -8.62
CA ILE A 158 4.59 26.77 -9.86
C ILE A 158 3.63 25.60 -10.09
N ILE A 159 3.05 25.53 -11.30
CA ILE A 159 2.10 24.47 -11.68
C ILE A 159 2.62 23.57 -12.79
N GLY A 160 3.76 23.91 -13.40
CA GLY A 160 4.34 23.09 -14.46
C GLY A 160 5.77 23.48 -14.79
N PHE A 161 6.46 22.55 -15.42
CA PHE A 161 7.82 22.69 -15.90
C PHE A 161 7.87 22.13 -17.33
N ASP A 162 8.45 22.87 -18.26
CA ASP A 162 8.77 22.37 -19.59
C ASP A 162 10.29 22.20 -19.69
N PRO A 163 10.80 20.96 -19.58
CA PRO A 163 12.23 20.70 -19.70
C PRO A 163 12.75 21.00 -21.11
N GLY A 164 11.93 20.90 -22.16
CA GLY A 164 12.40 21.17 -23.53
C GLY A 164 12.82 22.62 -23.75
N THR A 165 12.27 23.53 -22.95
CA THR A 165 12.53 24.98 -23.03
C THR A 165 13.13 25.56 -21.75
N ASP A 166 13.38 24.72 -20.73
CA ASP A 166 13.74 25.12 -19.36
C ASP A 166 12.80 26.20 -18.78
N THR A 167 11.52 26.15 -19.15
CA THR A 167 10.51 27.11 -18.68
C THR A 167 9.71 26.57 -17.50
N VAL A 168 9.31 27.49 -16.63
CA VAL A 168 8.49 27.29 -15.46
C VAL A 168 7.15 27.98 -15.70
N THR A 169 6.05 27.26 -15.49
CA THR A 169 4.69 27.81 -15.60
C THR A 169 4.11 28.09 -14.21
N THR A 170 3.63 29.30 -13.97
CA THR A 170 3.06 29.75 -12.70
C THR A 170 1.53 29.66 -12.72
N GLU A 171 0.93 29.47 -11.54
CA GLU A 171 -0.53 29.34 -11.37
C GLU A 171 -1.26 30.60 -11.84
N ILE A 172 -0.75 31.74 -11.39
CA ILE A 172 -1.27 33.07 -11.69
C ILE A 172 -0.28 33.86 -12.57
N PRO A 173 -0.79 34.82 -13.36
CA PRO A 173 0.05 35.82 -14.02
C PRO A 173 1.04 36.46 -13.06
N HIS A 174 2.28 36.71 -13.52
CA HIS A 174 3.31 37.39 -12.74
C HIS A 174 3.77 38.68 -13.42
N SER A 175 4.12 39.68 -12.62
CA SER A 175 4.74 40.94 -13.09
C SER A 175 6.21 41.01 -12.67
N TYR A 176 6.91 39.88 -12.68
CA TYR A 176 8.33 39.82 -12.33
C TYR A 176 9.15 40.50 -13.43
N PRO A 177 9.97 41.53 -13.11
CA PRO A 177 10.89 42.09 -14.10
C PRO A 177 12.01 41.10 -14.43
N GLU A 178 12.65 41.28 -15.58
CA GLU A 178 13.86 40.54 -15.91
C GLU A 178 14.96 40.84 -14.88
N GLY A 179 15.62 39.79 -14.41
CA GLY A 179 16.64 39.85 -13.37
C GLY A 179 16.09 39.93 -11.94
N LEU A 180 14.77 39.79 -11.72
CA LEU A 180 14.21 39.73 -10.37
C LEU A 180 14.83 38.57 -9.59
N GLU A 181 15.31 38.86 -8.38
CA GLU A 181 15.87 37.89 -7.47
C GLU A 181 14.77 37.07 -6.76
N ILE A 182 14.84 35.75 -6.87
CA ILE A 182 14.08 34.79 -6.08
C ILE A 182 14.99 34.28 -4.98
N SER A 183 14.76 34.75 -3.75
CA SER A 183 15.60 34.43 -2.58
C SER A 183 15.32 33.04 -2.01
N ARG A 184 14.16 32.48 -2.30
CA ARG A 184 13.73 31.19 -1.76
C ARG A 184 12.75 30.48 -2.69
N ILE A 185 13.09 29.27 -3.08
CA ILE A 185 12.15 28.31 -3.65
C ILE A 185 11.77 27.33 -2.53
N SER A 186 10.51 27.36 -2.12
CA SER A 186 9.97 26.45 -1.09
C SER A 186 9.16 25.35 -1.75
N GLY A 187 9.25 24.12 -1.25
CA GLY A 187 8.52 22.95 -1.73
C GLY A 187 9.29 21.67 -1.39
N ILE A 188 8.57 20.55 -1.26
CA ILE A 188 9.17 19.23 -0.97
C ILE A 188 9.59 18.49 -2.25
N ASP A 189 9.00 18.82 -3.39
CA ASP A 189 9.18 18.12 -4.67
C ASP A 189 9.80 19.03 -5.74
N LEU A 190 10.89 19.72 -5.40
CA LEU A 190 11.57 20.63 -6.32
C LEU A 190 12.03 19.89 -7.59
N PRO A 191 11.82 20.46 -8.79
CA PRO A 191 12.42 19.92 -10.00
C PRO A 191 13.92 19.81 -9.83
N PRO A 192 14.52 18.82 -10.46
CA PRO A 192 15.96 18.77 -10.54
C PRO A 192 16.53 20.01 -11.24
N GLY A 193 17.74 20.39 -10.84
CA GLY A 193 18.34 21.69 -11.17
C GLY A 193 17.93 22.80 -10.19
N LEU A 194 16.73 22.74 -9.60
CA LEU A 194 16.34 23.65 -8.53
C LEU A 194 16.76 23.11 -7.17
N LYS A 195 17.64 23.86 -6.50
CA LYS A 195 18.09 23.63 -5.14
C LYS A 195 17.12 24.35 -4.21
N GLY A 196 16.56 23.61 -3.26
CA GLY A 196 15.72 24.19 -2.22
C GLY A 196 16.52 25.06 -1.25
N GLY A 197 15.80 25.79 -0.39
CA GLY A 197 16.43 26.60 0.65
C GLY A 197 16.77 28.01 0.18
N PHE A 198 17.94 28.52 0.57
CA PHE A 198 18.39 29.90 0.34
C PHE A 198 19.20 30.07 -0.94
N GLN A 199 18.99 29.22 -1.94
CA GLN A 199 19.62 29.41 -3.25
C GLN A 199 18.91 30.56 -3.97
N THR A 200 19.70 31.55 -4.37
CA THR A 200 19.22 32.68 -5.17
C THR A 200 19.12 32.28 -6.64
N TYR A 201 17.99 32.63 -7.26
CA TYR A 201 17.74 32.50 -8.69
C TYR A 201 17.30 33.84 -9.29
N PHE A 202 17.52 34.02 -10.58
CA PHE A 202 17.13 35.22 -11.31
C PHE A 202 16.08 34.89 -12.37
N VAL A 203 14.99 35.66 -12.40
CA VAL A 203 13.85 35.44 -13.31
C VAL A 203 14.12 36.09 -14.66
N ARG A 204 13.83 35.37 -15.75
CA ARG A 204 13.64 35.95 -17.08
C ARG A 204 12.24 35.56 -17.61
N PRO A 205 11.27 36.49 -17.60
CA PRO A 205 9.92 36.23 -18.10
C PRO A 205 9.94 35.82 -19.58
N THR A 206 9.19 34.78 -19.93
CA THR A 206 8.96 34.37 -21.33
C THR A 206 7.51 34.58 -21.77
N GLY A 207 6.62 34.85 -20.81
CA GLY A 207 5.21 35.14 -21.02
C GLY A 207 4.54 35.61 -19.73
N GLU A 208 3.21 35.78 -19.76
CA GLU A 208 2.45 36.27 -18.61
C GLU A 208 2.49 35.30 -17.41
N LYS A 209 2.57 34.00 -17.69
CA LYS A 209 2.63 32.92 -16.69
C LYS A 209 3.87 32.05 -16.81
N THR A 210 4.80 32.39 -17.69
CA THR A 210 5.95 31.56 -18.00
C THR A 210 7.23 32.34 -17.80
N LEU A 211 8.21 31.71 -17.17
CA LEU A 211 9.52 32.29 -16.91
C LEU A 211 10.62 31.23 -17.00
N THR A 212 11.86 31.67 -17.16
CA THR A 212 13.06 30.84 -16.95
C THR A 212 13.78 31.31 -15.70
N LEU A 213 14.46 30.40 -15.01
CA LEU A 213 15.28 30.69 -13.83
C LEU A 213 16.76 30.62 -14.22
N HIS A 214 17.59 31.50 -13.67
CA HIS A 214 19.03 31.62 -13.98
C HIS A 214 19.83 31.67 -12.67
N GLU A 215 21.06 31.13 -12.64
CA GLU A 215 21.90 31.16 -11.42
C GLU A 215 22.58 32.52 -11.19
N SER A 216 22.67 33.37 -12.23
CA SER A 216 23.23 34.72 -12.15
C SER A 216 22.44 35.71 -13.02
N PRO A 217 22.44 37.02 -12.71
CA PRO A 217 21.63 38.01 -13.42
C PRO A 217 22.10 38.26 -14.86
N GLY A 218 23.37 37.95 -15.16
CA GLY A 218 23.95 38.05 -16.50
C GLY A 218 23.97 36.73 -17.27
N ASP A 219 23.47 35.64 -16.69
CA ASP A 219 23.51 34.34 -17.36
C ASP A 219 22.56 34.33 -18.56
N LYS A 220 23.04 33.73 -19.64
CA LYS A 220 22.24 33.46 -20.83
C LYS A 220 21.63 32.07 -20.77
N SER A 221 22.25 31.16 -20.03
CA SER A 221 21.82 29.78 -19.91
C SER A 221 20.83 29.66 -18.76
N PRO A 222 19.57 29.25 -19.03
CA PRO A 222 18.64 28.94 -17.96
C PRO A 222 19.19 27.79 -17.11
N VAL A 223 18.78 27.77 -15.85
CA VAL A 223 18.95 26.61 -14.96
C VAL A 223 18.34 25.44 -15.70
N ASN A 224 19.19 24.45 -15.93
CA ASN A 224 18.79 23.25 -16.63
C ASN A 224 17.77 22.48 -15.77
N LEU A 225 16.49 22.60 -16.13
CA LEU A 225 15.37 21.88 -15.50
C LEU A 225 15.28 20.45 -16.05
N THR A 226 15.97 20.15 -17.15
CA THR A 226 16.14 18.79 -17.69
C THR A 226 17.08 17.94 -16.86
N ALA A 227 17.79 18.53 -15.89
CA ALA A 227 18.74 17.83 -15.04
C ALA A 227 18.04 16.95 -13.99
N PHE A 228 16.95 16.24 -14.33
CA PHE A 228 16.83 14.89 -13.81
C PHE A 228 18.09 14.21 -14.35
N PRO A 229 19.11 13.86 -13.53
CA PRO A 229 19.85 12.71 -13.95
C PRO A 229 18.76 11.63 -14.07
N ASN A 230 18.41 11.23 -15.29
CA ASN A 230 17.42 10.20 -15.63
C ASN A 230 17.74 8.83 -14.99
N THR A 231 18.63 8.81 -14.01
CA THR A 231 18.80 7.74 -13.07
C THR A 231 17.68 7.87 -12.05
N PHE A 232 16.48 7.40 -12.44
CA PHE A 232 15.55 6.70 -11.53
C PHE A 232 16.20 5.40 -11.00
N LYS A 233 17.48 5.50 -10.66
CA LYS A 233 18.33 4.40 -10.27
C LYS A 233 17.78 3.92 -8.95
N ASN A 234 17.49 2.63 -8.90
CA ASN A 234 16.84 2.00 -7.76
C ASN A 234 15.35 2.36 -7.58
N VAL A 235 14.64 2.82 -8.61
CA VAL A 235 13.17 2.80 -8.61
C VAL A 235 12.71 1.48 -9.19
N PHE A 236 12.03 0.68 -8.39
CA PHE A 236 11.63 -0.69 -8.72
C PHE A 236 10.12 -0.85 -8.68
N PHE A 237 9.59 -1.59 -9.65
CA PHE A 237 8.23 -2.09 -9.65
C PHE A 237 8.18 -3.43 -8.91
N ASN A 238 7.56 -3.42 -7.74
CA ASN A 238 7.34 -4.62 -6.94
C ASN A 238 5.89 -5.07 -7.09
N PRO A 239 5.62 -6.25 -7.64
CA PRO A 239 4.26 -6.75 -7.73
C PRO A 239 3.64 -6.86 -6.33
N ALA A 240 2.54 -6.12 -6.09
CA ALA A 240 1.88 -6.03 -4.79
C ALA A 240 1.22 -7.36 -4.41
N ILE A 241 0.85 -8.16 -5.42
CA ILE A 241 0.40 -9.53 -5.25
C ILE A 241 1.38 -10.39 -6.02
N ARG A 242 2.05 -11.33 -5.33
CA ARG A 242 2.74 -12.40 -6.03
C ARG A 242 1.67 -13.18 -6.78
N PRO A 243 1.64 -13.19 -8.12
CA PRO A 243 0.67 -13.99 -8.85
C PRO A 243 0.91 -15.42 -8.41
N VAL A 244 -0.04 -15.95 -7.65
CA VAL A 244 -0.06 -17.37 -7.37
C VAL A 244 -0.46 -17.97 -8.69
N VAL A 245 0.51 -18.48 -9.44
CA VAL A 245 0.22 -19.33 -10.60
C VAL A 245 -0.51 -20.54 -10.04
N THR A 246 -1.84 -20.48 -10.07
CA THR A 246 -2.68 -21.59 -9.63
C THR A 246 -2.64 -22.62 -10.76
N ASN A 247 -1.62 -23.46 -10.76
CA ASN A 247 -1.64 -24.65 -11.59
C ASN A 247 -2.92 -25.42 -11.28
N ASN A 248 -3.59 -25.92 -12.32
CA ASN A 248 -4.79 -26.73 -12.13
C ASN A 248 -4.41 -28.04 -11.41
N THR A 249 -4.52 -28.04 -10.09
CA THR A 249 -4.17 -29.19 -9.24
C THR A 249 -5.25 -30.26 -9.23
N THR A 250 -6.31 -30.14 -10.04
CA THR A 250 -7.46 -31.08 -10.03
C THR A 250 -7.02 -32.52 -10.27
N GLY A 251 -6.10 -32.76 -11.23
CA GLY A 251 -5.58 -34.10 -11.49
C GLY A 251 -4.80 -34.67 -10.30
N PHE A 252 -3.94 -33.85 -9.69
CA PHE A 252 -3.19 -34.24 -8.49
C PHE A 252 -4.13 -34.52 -7.29
N LYS A 253 -5.17 -33.71 -7.09
CA LYS A 253 -6.19 -33.95 -6.06
C LYS A 253 -6.87 -35.30 -6.23
N TRP A 254 -7.29 -35.65 -7.45
CA TRP A 254 -7.86 -36.96 -7.76
C TRP A 254 -6.89 -38.12 -7.48
N LEU A 255 -5.61 -37.95 -7.84
CA LEU A 255 -4.59 -38.95 -7.53
C LEU A 255 -4.47 -39.18 -6.00
N VAL A 256 -4.37 -38.10 -5.23
CA VAL A 256 -4.28 -38.16 -3.76
C VAL A 256 -5.53 -38.81 -3.17
N TYR A 257 -6.72 -38.54 -3.72
CA TYR A 257 -7.96 -39.20 -3.29
C TYR A 257 -7.92 -40.71 -3.51
N VAL A 258 -7.52 -41.16 -4.69
CA VAL A 258 -7.44 -42.59 -5.01
C VAL A 258 -6.40 -43.29 -4.13
N MET A 259 -5.22 -42.68 -3.93
CA MET A 259 -4.19 -43.22 -3.03
C MET A 259 -4.69 -43.34 -1.60
N SER A 260 -5.35 -42.28 -1.09
CA SER A 260 -5.92 -42.27 0.26
C SER A 260 -6.97 -43.37 0.45
N LEU A 261 -7.88 -43.53 -0.53
CA LEU A 261 -8.90 -44.58 -0.50
C LEU A 261 -8.27 -45.99 -0.54
N GLY A 262 -7.22 -46.18 -1.33
CA GLY A 262 -6.46 -47.44 -1.39
C GLY A 262 -5.84 -47.79 -0.03
N VAL A 263 -5.19 -46.83 0.62
CA VAL A 263 -4.61 -47.02 1.97
C VAL A 263 -5.70 -47.35 2.99
N LEU A 264 -6.81 -46.60 3.00
CA LEU A 264 -7.95 -46.88 3.89
C LEU A 264 -8.49 -48.31 3.70
N GLY A 265 -8.63 -48.76 2.44
CA GLY A 265 -9.08 -50.11 2.12
C GLY A 265 -8.14 -51.19 2.65
N THR A 266 -6.83 -51.03 2.43
CA THR A 266 -5.83 -52.00 2.94
C THR A 266 -5.77 -52.03 4.47
N MET A 267 -5.95 -50.88 5.13
CA MET A 267 -6.04 -50.78 6.58
C MET A 267 -7.24 -51.51 7.15
N ALA A 268 -8.43 -51.28 6.59
CA ALA A 268 -9.64 -51.99 6.99
C ALA A 268 -9.48 -53.51 6.83
N LEU A 269 -8.88 -53.96 5.71
CA LEU A 269 -8.60 -55.37 5.48
C LEU A 269 -7.63 -55.95 6.51
N GLY A 270 -6.55 -55.22 6.85
CA GLY A 270 -5.58 -55.63 7.87
C GLY A 270 -6.22 -55.83 9.25
N VAL A 271 -7.12 -54.93 9.65
CA VAL A 271 -7.87 -55.04 10.91
C VAL A 271 -8.82 -56.26 10.89
N VAL A 272 -9.56 -56.45 9.80
CA VAL A 272 -10.46 -57.61 9.64
C VAL A 272 -9.68 -58.93 9.73
N LEU A 273 -8.52 -59.01 9.06
CA LEU A 273 -7.65 -60.18 9.12
C LEU A 273 -7.09 -60.39 10.53
N ALA A 274 -6.68 -59.33 11.23
CA ALA A 274 -6.19 -59.42 12.60
C ALA A 274 -7.25 -60.03 13.53
N ILE A 275 -8.49 -59.53 13.49
CA ILE A 275 -9.61 -60.02 14.31
C ILE A 275 -9.96 -61.47 14.00
N LYS A 276 -9.95 -61.86 12.71
CA LYS A 276 -10.27 -63.22 12.28
C LYS A 276 -9.19 -64.24 12.65
N VAL A 277 -7.91 -63.87 12.57
CA VAL A 277 -6.78 -64.80 12.74
C VAL A 277 -6.40 -64.98 14.21
N THR A 278 -6.66 -64.01 15.09
CA THR A 278 -6.35 -64.15 16.52
C THR A 278 -7.41 -64.95 17.27
N LYS A 279 -6.99 -66.03 17.93
CA LYS A 279 -7.84 -66.85 18.80
C LYS A 279 -8.40 -66.05 20.00
N ASP A 280 -7.58 -65.17 20.57
CA ASP A 280 -8.01 -64.22 21.60
C ASP A 280 -8.07 -62.80 21.02
N ARG A 281 -9.28 -62.24 20.98
CA ARG A 281 -9.56 -60.94 20.35
C ARG A 281 -9.36 -59.76 21.30
N ARG A 282 -9.31 -60.00 22.62
CA ARG A 282 -9.16 -58.97 23.65
C ARG A 282 -7.95 -58.05 23.44
N PRO A 283 -6.72 -58.55 23.15
CA PRO A 283 -5.58 -57.68 22.92
C PRO A 283 -5.69 -56.85 21.62
N VAL A 284 -6.45 -57.34 20.62
CA VAL A 284 -6.67 -56.59 19.38
C VAL A 284 -7.61 -55.40 19.63
N TYR A 285 -8.69 -55.60 20.37
CA TYR A 285 -9.63 -54.52 20.70
C TYR A 285 -9.00 -53.45 21.61
N THR A 286 -8.17 -53.85 22.57
CA THR A 286 -7.46 -52.90 23.45
C THR A 286 -6.45 -52.06 22.67
N ALA A 287 -5.69 -52.67 21.75
CA ALA A 287 -4.77 -51.94 20.88
C ALA A 287 -5.52 -50.95 19.97
N LEU A 288 -6.65 -51.35 19.38
CA LEU A 288 -7.51 -50.47 18.57
C LEU A 288 -8.06 -49.30 19.40
N ALA A 289 -8.58 -49.55 20.59
CA ALA A 289 -9.12 -48.53 21.48
C ALA A 289 -8.03 -47.50 21.89
N LEU A 290 -6.83 -47.97 22.24
CA LEU A 290 -5.71 -47.11 22.59
C LEU A 290 -5.25 -46.26 21.41
N GLY A 291 -5.19 -46.83 20.21
CA GLY A 291 -4.81 -46.10 19.01
C GLY A 291 -5.78 -44.97 18.63
N VAL A 292 -7.05 -45.05 19.05
CA VAL A 292 -8.05 -43.97 18.90
C VAL A 292 -7.99 -42.98 20.07
N LEU A 293 -7.90 -43.47 21.31
CA LEU A 293 -7.97 -42.63 22.52
C LEU A 293 -6.75 -41.70 22.68
N ILE A 294 -5.53 -42.18 22.38
CA ILE A 294 -4.32 -41.39 22.59
C ILE A 294 -4.31 -40.10 21.75
N PRO A 295 -4.58 -40.12 20.43
CA PRO A 295 -4.68 -38.88 19.64
C PRO A 295 -5.74 -37.91 20.15
N ILE A 296 -6.92 -38.41 20.55
CA ILE A 296 -8.01 -37.57 21.10
C ILE A 296 -7.56 -36.87 22.37
N LEU A 297 -6.87 -37.60 23.26
CA LEU A 297 -6.39 -37.07 24.53
C LEU A 297 -5.26 -36.05 24.32
N PHE A 298 -4.36 -36.28 23.36
CA PHE A 298 -3.35 -35.31 22.94
C PHE A 298 -3.98 -34.03 22.38
N LEU A 299 -5.03 -34.17 21.55
CA LEU A 299 -5.72 -33.03 20.96
C LEU A 299 -6.45 -32.21 22.02
N TRP A 300 -7.08 -32.86 22.99
CA TRP A 300 -7.71 -32.19 24.11
C TRP A 300 -6.69 -31.47 25.01
N GLY A 301 -5.60 -32.16 25.37
CA GLY A 301 -4.53 -31.59 26.20
C GLY A 301 -3.78 -30.42 25.56
N GLY A 302 -3.67 -30.39 24.22
CA GLY A 302 -3.03 -29.30 23.48
C GLY A 302 -3.82 -27.98 23.48
N THR A 303 -5.14 -28.02 23.70
CA THR A 303 -6.02 -26.84 23.58
C THR A 303 -6.13 -25.97 24.84
N GLY A 304 -5.60 -26.42 25.99
CA GLY A 304 -5.88 -25.79 27.30
C GLY A 304 -4.90 -24.71 27.79
N ARG A 305 -3.88 -24.30 27.04
CA ARG A 305 -2.76 -23.50 27.58
C ARG A 305 -2.52 -22.12 26.96
N GLY A 306 -3.45 -21.61 26.16
CA GLY A 306 -3.17 -20.47 25.26
C GLY A 306 -4.08 -19.26 25.34
N THR A 307 -4.85 -19.03 26.42
CA THR A 307 -5.45 -17.70 26.64
C THR A 307 -4.41 -16.80 27.30
N ILE A 308 -3.31 -16.51 26.59
CA ILE A 308 -2.49 -15.35 26.93
C ILE A 308 -3.37 -14.17 26.56
N ALA A 309 -3.96 -13.53 27.58
CA ALA A 309 -4.64 -12.27 27.43
C ALA A 309 -3.67 -11.31 26.72
N ASN A 310 -3.90 -11.08 25.45
CA ASN A 310 -3.14 -10.13 24.67
C ASN A 310 -3.62 -8.74 25.09
N GLU A 311 -3.08 -8.25 26.21
CA GLU A 311 -3.41 -6.96 26.83
C GLU A 311 -3.05 -5.76 25.93
N ASN A 312 -2.42 -6.01 24.77
CA ASN A 312 -2.01 -4.99 23.81
C ASN A 312 -2.98 -4.76 22.63
N ALA A 313 -4.18 -5.35 22.63
CA ALA A 313 -5.17 -5.13 21.56
C ALA A 313 -6.04 -3.86 21.72
N SER A 314 -5.60 -2.86 22.51
CA SER A 314 -6.31 -1.59 22.71
C SER A 314 -5.87 -0.44 21.80
N ASN A 315 -5.07 -0.70 20.76
CA ASN A 315 -4.88 0.31 19.71
C ASN A 315 -6.02 0.19 18.68
N PRO A 316 -7.02 1.10 18.69
CA PRO A 316 -8.03 1.12 17.64
C PRO A 316 -7.34 1.35 16.30
N ALA A 317 -7.80 0.62 15.28
CA ALA A 317 -7.36 0.81 13.90
C ALA A 317 -7.46 2.29 13.51
N PRO A 318 -6.48 2.86 12.78
CA PRO A 318 -6.61 4.20 12.23
C PRO A 318 -7.85 4.25 11.34
N GLU A 319 -8.78 5.15 11.67
CA GLU A 319 -10.00 5.35 10.89
C GLU A 319 -9.65 5.71 9.43
N PRO A 320 -10.41 5.19 8.45
CA PRO A 320 -10.21 5.54 7.05
C PRO A 320 -10.44 7.05 6.84
N PRO A 321 -9.56 7.75 6.11
CA PRO A 321 -9.69 9.18 5.89
C PRO A 321 -10.83 9.43 4.91
N GLY A 322 -12.03 9.74 5.42
CA GLY A 322 -13.13 10.13 4.55
C GLY A 322 -14.52 9.95 5.12
N LYS A 323 -14.85 10.66 6.21
CA LYS A 323 -16.23 11.06 6.54
C LYS A 323 -16.24 12.13 7.64
N ASN A 324 -15.79 13.33 7.30
CA ASN A 324 -16.02 14.51 8.14
C ASN A 324 -17.50 14.90 8.03
N THR A 325 -18.31 14.37 8.95
CA THR A 325 -19.62 14.95 9.27
C THR A 325 -19.34 16.11 10.23
N PRO A 326 -19.91 17.31 10.05
CA PRO A 326 -19.61 18.44 10.92
C PRO A 326 -20.18 18.21 12.30
N THR A 327 -19.33 17.80 13.24
CA THR A 327 -19.67 17.74 14.66
C THR A 327 -19.83 19.16 15.16
N LYS A 328 -21.06 19.50 15.57
CA LYS A 328 -21.43 20.75 16.22
C LYS A 328 -20.63 20.88 17.53
N ASN A 329 -19.53 21.63 17.48
CA ASN A 329 -18.77 22.01 18.68
C ASN A 329 -19.66 22.87 19.58
N THR A 330 -20.15 22.27 20.66
CA THR A 330 -20.69 23.00 21.80
C THR A 330 -19.52 23.69 22.49
N ILE A 331 -19.41 25.00 22.29
CA ILE A 331 -18.49 25.88 23.02
C ILE A 331 -18.89 25.84 24.50
N PRO A 332 -18.01 25.42 25.44
CA PRO A 332 -18.28 25.58 26.86
C PRO A 332 -18.33 27.06 27.21
N ALA A 333 -19.35 27.43 27.98
CA ALA A 333 -19.60 28.81 28.42
C ALA A 333 -18.36 29.38 29.16
N PRO A 334 -18.04 30.67 28.94
CA PRO A 334 -16.93 31.32 29.64
C PRO A 334 -17.21 31.42 31.14
N PRO A 335 -16.19 31.27 32.00
CA PRO A 335 -16.34 31.48 33.44
C PRO A 335 -16.62 32.96 33.75
N ALA A 336 -17.44 33.19 34.77
CA ALA A 336 -17.80 34.51 35.26
C ALA A 336 -16.56 35.32 35.71
N PRO A 337 -16.58 36.66 35.54
CA PRO A 337 -15.44 37.51 35.86
C PRO A 337 -15.30 37.73 37.37
N SER A 338 -14.17 37.32 37.95
CA SER A 338 -13.74 37.75 39.29
C SER A 338 -12.70 38.86 39.19
N GLU A 339 -13.03 39.98 39.83
CA GLU A 339 -12.15 40.92 40.56
C GLU A 339 -10.92 41.54 39.86
N ASN A 340 -11.08 42.84 39.57
CA ASN A 340 -10.14 43.96 39.69
C ASN A 340 -8.64 43.77 39.33
N PRO A 341 -8.15 44.46 38.30
CA PRO A 341 -6.72 44.80 38.19
C PRO A 341 -6.38 46.11 38.92
N PRO A 342 -5.09 46.30 39.32
CA PRO A 342 -4.65 47.49 40.01
C PRO A 342 -4.51 48.69 39.08
N VAL A 343 -4.85 49.85 39.64
CA VAL A 343 -4.78 51.19 39.05
C VAL A 343 -3.34 51.53 38.65
N LEU A 344 -3.14 51.90 37.37
CA LEU A 344 -1.94 52.59 36.87
C LEU A 344 -2.31 54.04 36.51
N PRO A 345 -1.59 55.06 37.01
CA PRO A 345 -1.82 56.45 36.62
C PRO A 345 -0.87 56.84 35.48
N GLY A 346 -1.41 57.37 34.38
CA GLY A 346 -0.60 57.90 33.29
C GLY A 346 -1.41 58.59 32.21
N LYS A 347 -1.60 59.90 32.37
CA LYS A 347 -2.18 60.80 31.37
C LYS A 347 -1.45 60.68 30.02
N PHE A 348 -2.19 60.36 28.95
CA PHE A 348 -1.80 60.72 27.59
C PHE A 348 -2.87 61.64 26.98
N GLY A 349 -2.40 62.79 26.51
CA GLY A 349 -3.20 63.89 26.02
C GLY A 349 -3.91 63.57 24.71
N SER A 350 -5.10 64.14 24.59
CA SER A 350 -5.92 64.15 23.39
C SER A 350 -5.26 65.03 22.32
N ALA A 351 -4.79 64.41 21.24
CA ALA A 351 -4.47 65.09 19.99
C ALA A 351 -5.49 64.67 18.93
N ASN A 352 -6.21 65.68 18.45
CA ASN A 352 -7.32 65.64 17.52
C ASN A 352 -6.80 65.65 16.07
N PRO A 353 -7.10 64.67 15.19
CA PRO A 353 -6.85 64.83 13.77
C PRO A 353 -8.12 65.33 13.06
N LYS A 354 -8.13 66.64 12.76
CA LYS A 354 -8.95 67.23 11.69
C LYS A 354 -8.36 66.80 10.34
N GLY A 355 -9.17 66.23 9.45
CA GLY A 355 -8.85 66.16 8.02
C GLY A 355 -9.38 64.91 7.31
N LEU A 356 -10.67 64.89 7.00
CA LEU A 356 -11.21 64.09 5.90
C LEU A 356 -11.67 65.05 4.79
N PRO A 357 -11.20 64.90 3.53
CA PRO A 357 -11.84 65.55 2.41
C PRO A 357 -13.11 64.77 1.98
N PRO A 358 -14.23 65.44 1.69
CA PRO A 358 -15.36 64.84 1.01
C PRO A 358 -15.09 64.94 -0.50
N GLU A 359 -15.19 63.83 -1.23
CA GLU A 359 -15.76 63.74 -2.59
C GLU A 359 -15.45 62.37 -3.20
N LEU A 360 -16.47 61.50 -3.20
CA LEU A 360 -16.52 60.34 -4.08
C LEU A 360 -17.26 60.76 -5.36
N PRO A 361 -16.69 60.57 -6.56
CA PRO A 361 -17.41 60.79 -7.80
C PRO A 361 -18.48 59.69 -8.00
N LYS A 362 -19.74 60.14 -8.14
CA LYS A 362 -20.86 59.32 -8.61
C LYS A 362 -20.74 59.13 -10.11
N GLY A 363 -20.61 57.88 -10.55
CA GLY A 363 -20.80 57.51 -11.94
C GLY A 363 -19.90 56.36 -12.32
N LEU A 364 -20.44 55.14 -12.28
CA LEU A 364 -20.05 53.97 -13.08
C LEU A 364 -20.96 52.80 -12.65
N LEU A 365 -22.13 52.72 -13.26
CA LEU A 365 -22.89 51.47 -13.37
C LEU A 365 -23.09 51.20 -14.87
N PRO A 366 -22.61 50.08 -15.41
CA PRO A 366 -22.94 49.68 -16.77
C PRO A 366 -24.33 49.05 -16.83
N GLU A 367 -25.10 49.43 -17.85
CA GLU A 367 -26.39 48.88 -18.21
C GLU A 367 -26.29 47.38 -18.53
N ILE A 368 -27.24 46.60 -18.00
CA ILE A 368 -27.48 45.21 -18.38
C ILE A 368 -28.61 45.22 -19.42
N PRO A 369 -28.45 44.62 -20.61
CA PRO A 369 -29.52 44.60 -21.62
C PRO A 369 -30.64 43.60 -21.24
N PRO A 370 -31.90 43.89 -21.63
CA PRO A 370 -33.05 43.06 -21.32
C PRO A 370 -33.12 41.79 -22.19
N LYS A 371 -33.80 40.77 -21.65
CA LYS A 371 -34.07 39.47 -22.28
C LYS A 371 -35.04 39.55 -23.45
#